data_AF-A0A1V2M5K8-F1
#
_entry.id   AF-A0A1V2M5K8-F1
#
_cell.length_a   1.000
_cell.length_b   1.000
_cell.length_c   1.000
_cell.angle_alpha   90.00
_cell.angle_beta   90.00
_cell.angle_gamma   90.00
#
_symmetry.space_group_name_H-M   'P 1'
#
loop_
_entity.id
_entity.type
_entity.pdbx_description
1 polymer ?
#
loop_
_entity_poly.entity_id
_entity_poly.type
_entity_poly.pdbx_seq_one_letter_code
_entity_poly.pdbx_strand_id
1 'polypeptide(L)' 'MRQTKLGKWTINFDLDYRIIKDNNTLIVVDNDRHPCALISINDSGSLRIERTYYPMMYEVVTDDNVVNFITVED' A
#
# COMPACT_ATOMS: atom_id res chain seq x y z
N MET A 1 3.75 5.81 -10.86
CA MET A 1 4.33 5.85 -9.51
C MET A 1 3.51 6.75 -8.62
N ARG A 2 3.10 6.24 -7.47
CA ARG A 2 2.26 6.92 -6.48
C ARG A 2 2.89 6.79 -5.09
N GLN A 3 2.90 7.86 -4.31
CA GLN A 3 3.36 7.82 -2.92
C GLN A 3 2.26 8.37 -2.00
N THR A 4 2.12 7.78 -0.81
CA THR A 4 1.25 8.27 0.25
C THR A 4 1.84 7.99 1.64
N LYS A 5 1.25 8.58 2.68
CA LYS A 5 1.62 8.38 4.08
C LYS A 5 0.50 7.68 4.83
N LEU A 6 0.84 6.79 5.77
CA LEU A 6 -0.09 6.19 6.72
C LEU A 6 0.56 6.08 8.10
N GLY A 7 0.19 6.96 9.02
CA GLY A 7 0.93 7.15 10.27
C GLY A 7 2.40 7.50 9.99
N LYS A 8 3.31 6.75 10.61
CA LYS A 8 4.77 6.89 10.39
C LYS A 8 5.24 6.33 9.04
N TRP A 9 4.42 5.54 8.35
CA TRP A 9 4.84 4.81 7.17
C TRP A 9 4.73 5.65 5.90
N THR A 10 5.76 5.54 5.07
CA THR A 10 5.72 5.94 3.66
C THR A 10 5.33 4.73 2.84
N ILE A 11 4.28 4.85 2.04
CA ILE A 11 3.82 3.79 1.16
C ILE A 11 4.05 4.24 -0.28
N ASN A 12 4.89 3.51 -0.99
CA ASN A 12 5.22 3.75 -2.39
C ASN A 12 4.55 2.67 -3.24
N PHE A 13 4.04 3.08 -4.39
CA PHE A 13 3.55 2.18 -5.42
C PHE A 13 4.27 2.53 -6.72
N ASP A 14 4.75 1.50 -7.41
CA ASP A 14 5.43 1.63 -8.71
C ASP A 14 4.50 2.19 -9.81
N LEU A 15 3.23 1.79 -9.81
CA LEU A 15 2.19 2.30 -10.70
C LEU A 15 1.41 3.47 -10.09
N ASP A 16 0.64 4.17 -10.92
CA ASP A 16 -0.21 5.29 -10.47
C ASP A 16 -1.58 4.80 -10.00
N TYR A 17 -1.61 4.06 -8.89
CA TYR A 17 -2.85 3.56 -8.31
C TYR A 17 -3.72 4.68 -7.74
N ARG A 18 -5.03 4.46 -7.79
CA ARG A 18 -5.98 5.26 -7.03
C ARG A 18 -5.95 4.83 -5.56
N ILE A 19 -5.79 5.81 -4.68
CA ILE A 19 -5.77 5.58 -3.22
C ILE A 19 -6.99 6.22 -2.59
N ILE A 20 -7.81 5.41 -1.92
CA ILE A 20 -8.86 5.87 -1.03
C ILE A 20 -8.30 5.77 0.40
N LYS A 21 -8.33 6.86 1.16
CA LYS A 21 -7.63 6.97 2.44
C LYS A 21 -8.52 7.55 3.52
N ASP A 22 -8.41 7.01 4.72
CA ASP A 22 -8.84 7.65 5.97
C ASP A 22 -7.64 7.84 6.94
N ASN A 23 -7.91 7.98 8.24
CA ASN A 23 -6.88 8.21 9.24
C ASN A 23 -5.93 7.02 9.44
N ASN A 24 -6.43 5.78 9.31
CA ASN A 24 -5.68 4.57 9.66
C ASN A 24 -5.71 3.49 8.59
N THR A 25 -6.39 3.73 7.47
CA THR A 25 -6.63 2.75 6.40
C THR A 25 -6.39 3.37 5.02
N LEU A 26 -5.87 2.54 4.10
CA LEU A 26 -5.77 2.78 2.67
C LEU A 26 -6.43 1.62 1.91
N ILE A 27 -7.24 1.97 0.93
CA ILE A 27 -7.70 1.04 -0.10
C ILE A 27 -7.02 1.44 -1.40
N VAL A 28 -6.28 0.50 -1.97
CA VAL A 28 -5.54 0.65 -3.22
C VAL A 28 -6.39 0.07 -4.33
N VAL A 29 -6.63 0.87 -5.37
CA VAL A 29 -7.51 0.53 -6.49
C VAL A 29 -6.75 0.76 -7.79
N ASP A 30 -6.82 -0.20 -8.71
CA ASP A 30 -6.24 -0.06 -10.05
C ASP A 30 -7.05 0.90 -10.95
N ASN A 31 -6.59 1.03 -12.19
CA ASN A 31 -7.23 1.86 -13.21
C ASN A 31 -8.60 1.31 -13.65
N ASP A 32 -8.81 0.00 -13.54
CA ASP A 32 -10.05 -0.70 -13.87
C ASP A 32 -11.06 -0.74 -12.71
N ARG A 33 -10.70 -0.10 -11.59
CA ARG A 33 -11.49 0.02 -10.35
C ARG A 33 -11.57 -1.26 -9.50
N HIS A 34 -10.65 -2.21 -9.69
CA HIS A 34 -10.54 -3.36 -8.81
C HIS A 34 -9.72 -3.03 -7.55
N PRO A 35 -10.16 -3.44 -6.36
CA PRO A 35 -9.33 -3.37 -5.16
C PRO A 35 -8.10 -4.29 -5.30
N CYS A 36 -6.91 -3.73 -5.11
CA CYS A 36 -5.64 -4.47 -5.19
C CYS A 36 -5.07 -4.81 -3.80
N ALA A 37 -5.20 -3.88 -2.85
CA ALA A 37 -4.72 -4.04 -1.49
C ALA A 37 -5.53 -3.20 -0.48
N LEU A 38 -5.65 -3.74 0.73
CA LEU A 38 -6.12 -3.05 1.92
C LEU A 38 -4.94 -2.92 2.89
N ILE A 39 -4.65 -1.70 3.31
CA ILE A 39 -3.53 -1.40 4.21
C ILE A 39 -4.11 -0.68 5.42
N SER A 40 -3.78 -1.12 6.63
CA SER A 40 -4.14 -0.38 7.84
C SER A 40 -2.99 -0.29 8.83
N ILE A 41 -3.07 0.67 9.76
CA ILE A 41 -2.22 0.73 10.95
C ILE A 41 -3.04 0.40 12.19
N ASN A 42 -2.44 -0.35 13.11
CA ASN A 42 -3.01 -0.57 14.44
C ASN A 42 -2.55 0.54 15.43
N ASP A 43 -3.01 0.44 16.67
CA ASP A 43 -2.67 1.42 17.72
C ASP A 43 -1.18 1.46 18.07
N SER A 44 -0.42 0.38 17.80
CA SER A 44 1.03 0.36 17.95
C SER A 44 1.79 0.96 16.76
N GLY A 45 1.07 1.42 15.74
CA GLY A 45 1.64 1.95 14.50
C GLY A 45 2.26 0.89 13.58
N SER A 46 1.94 -0.38 13.77
CA SER A 46 2.33 -1.48 12.90
C SER A 46 1.41 -1.57 11.69
N LEU A 47 1.96 -1.87 10.52
CA LEU A 47 1.18 -2.09 9.30
C LEU A 47 0.52 -3.47 9.30
N ARG A 48 -0.70 -3.51 8.75
CA ARG A 48 -1.42 -4.72 8.33
C ARG A 48 -1.71 -4.56 6.85
N ILE A 49 -1.33 -5.56 6.05
CA ILE A 49 -1.47 -5.53 4.60
C ILE A 49 -2.22 -6.78 4.17
N GLU A 50 -3.34 -6.59 3.49
CA GLU A 50 -4.09 -7.65 2.81
C GLU A 50 -4.04 -7.39 1.30
N ARG A 51 -3.62 -8.40 0.53
CA ARG A 51 -3.58 -8.36 -0.94
C ARG A 51 -4.81 -9.08 -1.48
N THR A 52 -5.50 -8.49 -2.45
CA THR A 52 -6.79 -9.01 -2.93
C THR A 52 -6.74 -9.60 -4.32
N TYR A 53 -6.08 -8.98 -5.32
CA TYR A 53 -6.32 -9.38 -6.71
C TYR A 53 -5.18 -9.28 -7.74
N TYR A 54 -3.92 -9.10 -7.34
CA TYR A 54 -2.80 -9.08 -8.31
C TYR A 54 -1.55 -9.76 -7.73
N PRO A 55 -0.64 -10.30 -8.58
CA PRO A 55 0.72 -10.64 -8.18
C PRO A 55 1.47 -9.35 -7.83
N MET A 56 1.22 -8.86 -6.62
CA MET A 56 1.83 -7.66 -6.07
C MET A 56 2.71 -8.07 -4.91
N MET A 57 3.98 -7.72 -4.95
CA MET A 57 4.88 -7.88 -3.80
C MET A 57 4.90 -6.59 -2.99
N TYR A 58 5.26 -6.71 -1.72
CA TYR A 58 5.63 -5.57 -0.91
C TYR A 58 6.99 -5.82 -0.27
N GLU A 59 7.83 -4.79 -0.29
CA GLU A 59 9.12 -4.75 0.38
C GLU A 59 9.03 -3.78 1.56
N VAL A 60 9.43 -4.22 2.75
CA VAL A 60 9.47 -3.37 3.95
C VAL A 60 10.90 -2.95 4.20
N VAL A 61 11.18 -1.65 4.06
CA VAL A 61 12.46 -1.04 4.43
C VAL A 61 12.30 -0.49 5.84
N THR A 62 12.70 -1.30 6.83
CA THR A 62 12.39 -1.09 8.25
C THR A 62 13.05 0.15 8.85
N ASP A 63 14.25 0.49 8.39
CA ASP A 63 15.03 1.61 8.95
C ASP A 63 14.40 2.96 8.62
N ASP A 64 13.63 3.03 7.53
CA ASP A 64 13.01 4.25 7.03
C ASP A 64 11.48 4.30 7.21
N ASN A 65 10.88 3.25 7.80
CA ASN A 65 9.42 3.03 7.79
C ASN A 65 8.82 3.20 6.38
N VAL A 66 9.45 2.59 5.38
CA VAL A 66 8.99 2.63 3.99
C VAL A 66 8.46 1.25 3.60
N VAL A 67 7.35 1.22 2.87
CA VAL A 67 6.86 0.02 2.20
C VAL A 67 6.72 0.32 0.70
N ASN A 68 7.39 -0.48 -0.11
CA ASN A 68 7.32 -0.41 -1.57
C ASN A 68 6.41 -1.52 -2.08
N PHE A 69 5.32 -1.15 -2.75
CA PHE A 69 4.47 -2.07 -3.49
C PHE A 69 4.95 -2.15 -4.94
N ILE A 70 5.21 -3.38 -5.38
CA ILE A 70 5.79 -3.70 -6.67
C ILE A 70 4.82 -4.64 -7.39
N THR A 71 4.37 -4.22 -8.56
CA THR A 71 3.59 -5.03 -9.47
C THR A 71 4.53 -6.02 -10.15
N VAL A 72 4.21 -7.30 -10.05
CA VAL A 72 4.93 -8.34 -10.81
C VAL A 72 4.16 -8.50 -12.12
N GLU A 73 4.72 -8.00 -13.21
CA GLU A 73 4.23 -8.34 -14.54
C GLU A 73 4.49 -9.84 -14.79
N ASP A 74 3.53 -10.52 -15.44
CA ASP A 74 3.73 -11.88 -15.96
C ASP A 74 4.73 -11.88 -17.13
#